data_AF-S2NHK4-F1
#
_entry.id   AF-S2NHK4-F1
#
_cell.length_a   1.000
_cell.length_b   1.000
_cell.length_c   1.000
_cell.angle_alpha   90.00
_cell.angle_beta   90.00
_cell.angle_gamma   90.00
#
_symmetry.space_group_name_H-M   'P 1'
#
loop_
_entity.id
_entity.type
_entity.pdbx_description
1 polymer ?
#
loop_
_entity_poly.entity_id
_entity_poly.type
_entity_poly.pdbx_seq_one_letter_code
_entity_poly.pdbx_strand_id
1 'polypeptide(L)' 'MDELKTAVNLLAAGTNAELLSKKYADHALSSSSEWKGYRELHVDGPRGDWLLIYKIKQQDLILTLVRTGSHHNLLGK' A
#
# COMPACT_ATOMS: atom_id res chain seq x y z
N MET A 1 -9.98 -9.34 6.47
CA MET A 1 -10.06 -9.60 5.01
C MET A 1 -10.88 -8.57 4.26
N ASP A 2 -12.02 -8.10 4.79
CA ASP A 2 -12.84 -7.10 4.09
C ASP A 2 -12.14 -5.75 3.93
N GLU A 3 -11.39 -5.32 4.94
CA GLU A 3 -10.65 -4.06 4.88
C GLU A 3 -9.57 -4.07 3.78
N LEU A 4 -8.89 -5.20 3.58
CA LEU A 4 -7.93 -5.38 2.48
C LEU A 4 -8.63 -5.24 1.11
N LYS A 5 -9.80 -5.87 0.94
CA LYS A 5 -10.58 -5.76 -0.31
C LYS A 5 -10.99 -4.31 -0.56
N THR A 6 -11.44 -3.61 0.47
CA THR A 6 -11.79 -2.19 0.39
C THR A 6 -10.59 -1.36 -0.05
N ALA A 7 -9.44 -1.51 0.58
CA ALA A 7 -8.22 -0.79 0.20
C ALA A 7 -7.80 -1.08 -1.25
N VAL A 8 -7.84 -2.34 -1.68
CA VAL A 8 -7.51 -2.74 -3.07
C VAL A 8 -8.48 -2.13 -4.08
N ASN A 9 -9.79 -2.11 -3.79
CA ASN A 9 -10.77 -1.49 -4.67
C ASN A 9 -10.57 0.03 -4.78
N LEU A 10 -10.23 0.69 -3.66
CA LEU A 10 -9.92 2.13 -3.65
C LEU A 10 -8.67 2.45 -4.47
N LEU A 11 -7.63 1.60 -4.39
CA LEU A 11 -6.43 1.69 -5.22
C LEU A 11 -6.75 1.50 -6.70
N ALA A 12 -7.53 0.46 -7.03
CA ALA A 12 -7.89 0.13 -8.41
C ALA A 12 -8.75 1.22 -9.07
N ALA A 13 -9.61 1.92 -8.31
CA ALA A 13 -10.38 3.05 -8.80
C ALA A 13 -9.51 4.26 -9.19
N GLY A 14 -8.30 4.40 -8.62
CA GLY A 14 -7.32 5.41 -9.03
C GLY A 14 -7.64 6.86 -8.66
N THR A 15 -8.75 7.14 -7.98
CA THR A 15 -9.24 8.51 -7.68
C THR A 15 -9.23 8.85 -6.18
N ASN A 16 -8.74 7.95 -5.31
CA ASN A 16 -8.90 8.03 -3.86
C ASN A 16 -7.62 8.43 -3.09
N ALA A 17 -6.68 9.14 -3.72
CA ALA A 17 -5.35 9.38 -3.14
C ALA A 17 -5.39 10.03 -1.74
N GLU A 18 -6.23 11.05 -1.53
CA GLU A 18 -6.35 11.72 -0.23
C GLU A 18 -6.92 10.79 0.85
N LEU A 19 -7.94 10.02 0.52
CA LEU A 19 -8.55 9.05 1.44
C LEU A 19 -7.56 7.94 1.80
N LEU A 20 -6.83 7.42 0.82
CA LEU A 20 -5.78 6.41 1.03
C LEU A 20 -4.68 6.93 1.96
N SER A 21 -4.22 8.16 1.75
CA SER A 21 -3.21 8.79 2.60
C SER A 21 -3.71 9.00 4.04
N LYS A 22 -4.95 9.45 4.24
CA LYS A 22 -5.49 9.71 5.58
C LYS A 22 -5.92 8.46 6.35
N LYS A 23 -6.66 7.56 5.69
CA LYS A 23 -7.26 6.37 6.34
C LYS A 23 -6.28 5.22 6.45
N TYR A 24 -5.47 5.00 5.43
CA TYR A 24 -4.56 3.85 5.35
C TYR A 24 -3.10 4.25 5.45
N ALA A 25 -2.79 5.52 5.77
CA ALA A 25 -1.42 6.03 5.82
C ALA A 25 -0.61 5.68 4.56
N ASP A 26 -1.25 5.73 3.39
CA ASP A 26 -0.60 5.42 2.12
C ASP A 26 0.58 6.34 1.84
N HIS A 27 1.76 5.76 1.61
CA HIS A 27 2.98 6.50 1.33
C HIS A 27 3.97 5.70 0.47
N ALA A 28 4.93 6.42 -0.12
CA ALA A 28 5.99 5.77 -0.88
C ALA A 28 7.00 5.13 0.08
N LEU A 29 7.44 3.91 -0.23
CA LEU A 29 8.56 3.28 0.47
C LEU A 29 9.87 4.04 0.18
N SER A 30 10.80 3.99 1.14
CA SER A 30 12.08 4.70 1.01
C SER A 30 12.82 4.32 -0.27
N SER A 31 13.25 5.34 -1.02
CA SER A 31 13.98 5.22 -2.27
C SER A 31 15.42 4.72 -2.11
N SER A 32 15.92 4.61 -0.87
CA SER A 32 17.25 4.10 -0.53
C SER A 32 17.32 2.57 -0.41
N SER A 33 16.26 1.86 -0.81
CA SER A 33 16.12 0.40 -0.70
C SER A 33 15.70 -0.23 -2.02
N GLU A 34 15.64 -1.57 -2.07
CA GLU A 34 15.07 -2.33 -3.19
C GLU A 34 13.61 -1.97 -3.50
N TRP A 35 12.93 -1.27 -2.59
CA TRP A 35 11.55 -0.81 -2.70
C TRP A 35 11.38 0.53 -3.43
N LYS A 36 12.39 0.99 -4.16
CA LYS A 36 12.29 2.23 -4.95
C LYS A 36 11.11 2.17 -5.92
N GLY A 37 10.19 3.12 -5.78
CA GLY A 37 8.99 3.23 -6.62
C GLY A 37 7.86 2.29 -6.22
N TYR A 38 7.96 1.62 -5.07
CA TYR A 38 6.86 0.93 -4.41
C TYR A 38 6.22 1.85 -3.38
N ARG A 39 5.00 1.49 -2.98
CA ARG A 39 4.22 2.16 -1.95
C ARG A 39 3.77 1.14 -0.91
N GLU A 40 3.50 1.61 0.29
CA GLU A 40 2.84 0.83 1.32
C GLU A 40 1.66 1.59 1.91
N LEU A 41 0.68 0.82 2.39
CA LEU A 41 -0.41 1.31 3.21
C LEU A 41 -0.67 0.33 4.36
N HIS A 42 -1.24 0.86 5.44
CA HIS A 42 -1.67 0.12 6.62
C HIS A 42 -3.15 -0.24 6.48
N VAL A 43 -3.43 -1.51 6.20
CA VAL A 43 -4.78 -2.06 5.95
C VAL A 43 -5.69 -1.86 7.15
N ASP A 44 -5.18 -2.03 8.36
CA ASP A 44 -5.88 -1.88 9.63
C ASP A 44 -5.77 -0.46 10.23
N GLY A 45 -5.42 0.53 9.40
CA GLY A 45 -5.42 1.94 9.75
C GLY A 45 -4.04 2.49 10.15
N PRO A 46 -3.89 3.80 10.39
CA PRO A 46 -2.58 4.49 10.39
C PRO A 46 -1.57 4.06 11.47
N ARG A 47 -2.03 3.28 12.46
CA ARG A 47 -1.19 2.75 13.55
C ARG A 47 -1.22 1.22 13.62
N GLY A 48 -1.84 0.60 12.62
CA GLY A 48 -1.97 -0.83 12.53
C GLY A 48 -0.69 -1.47 11.99
N ASP A 49 -0.56 -2.77 12.22
CA ASP A 49 0.64 -3.53 11.84
C ASP A 49 0.45 -4.23 10.49
N TRP A 50 -0.77 -4.26 9.94
CA TRP A 50 -1.04 -5.00 8.71
C TRP A 50 -0.78 -4.14 7.47
N LEU A 51 0.35 -4.38 6.80
CA LEU A 51 0.76 -3.66 5.61
C LEU A 51 0.31 -4.33 4.31
N LEU A 52 0.12 -3.52 3.27
CA LEU A 52 0.08 -3.93 1.88
C LEU A 52 1.15 -3.15 1.10
N ILE A 53 2.12 -3.86 0.52
CA ILE A 53 3.10 -3.30 -0.40
C ILE A 53 2.58 -3.47 -1.83
N TYR A 54 2.59 -2.38 -2.59
CA TYR A 54 2.07 -2.37 -3.96
C TYR A 54 2.84 -1.40 -4.87
N LYS A 55 2.54 -1.47 -6.18
CA LYS A 55 3.09 -0.59 -7.20
C LYS A 55 2.03 -0.22 -8.23
N ILE A 56 2.02 1.04 -8.67
CA ILE A 56 1.18 1.53 -9.76
C ILE A 56 2.06 1.94 -10.93
N LYS A 57 1.80 1.39 -12.12
CA LYS A 57 2.33 1.89 -13.39
C LYS A 57 1.21 2.61 -14.13
N GLN A 58 1.17 3.93 -14.03
CA GLN A 58 0.07 4.75 -14.55
C GLN A 58 -0.06 4.68 -16.07
N GLN A 59 1.06 4.61 -16.79
CA GLN A 59 1.05 4.55 -18.26
C GLN A 59 0.41 3.25 -18.78
N ASP A 60 0.64 2.14 -18.07
CA ASP A 60 0.14 0.82 -18.46
C ASP A 60 -1.18 0.45 -17.75
N LEU A 61 -1.68 1.32 -16.86
CA LEU A 61 -2.82 1.07 -15.98
C LEU A 61 -2.70 -0.21 -15.14
N ILE A 62 -1.49 -0.54 -14.70
CA ILE A 62 -1.21 -1.74 -13.91
C ILE A 62 -1.12 -1.40 -12.41
N LEU A 63 -1.98 -2.03 -11.62
CA LEU A 63 -1.84 -2.17 -10.17
C LEU A 63 -1.24 -3.55 -9.84
N THR A 64 -0.05 -3.57 -9.24
CA THR A 64 0.59 -4.81 -8.77
C THR A 64 0.52 -4.85 -7.25
N LEU A 65 -0.19 -5.83 -6.70
CA LEU A 65 -0.16 -6.16 -5.27
C LEU A 65 1.01 -7.11 -5.03
N VAL A 66 1.95 -6.73 -4.16
CA VAL A 66 3.25 -7.40 -4.07
C VAL A 66 3.30 -8.35 -2.88
N ARG A 67 3.05 -7.82 -1.68
CA ARG A 67 3.07 -8.57 -0.42
C ARG A 67 2.14 -7.93 0.61
N THR A 68 1.67 -8.73 1.56
CA THR A 68 0.90 -8.25 2.71
C THR A 68 1.25 -9.06 3.96
N GLY A 69 1.26 -8.43 5.13
CA GLY A 69 1.78 -9.00 6.39
C GLY A 69 2.12 -7.93 7.41
N SER A 70 2.78 -8.30 8.50
CA SER A 70 3.26 -7.36 9.53
C SER A 70 4.47 -6.55 9.07
N HIS A 71 4.80 -5.45 9.77
CA HIS A 71 6.06 -4.73 9.56
C HIS A 71 7.27 -5.66 9.67
N HIS A 72 7.27 -6.51 10.69
CA HIS A 72 8.35 -7.45 10.94
C HIS A 72 8.55 -8.43 9.78
N ASN A 73 7.46 -9.02 9.29
CA ASN A 73 7.51 -10.02 8.23
C ASN A 73 7.91 -9.42 6.87
N LEU A 74 7.60 -8.15 6.62
CA LEU A 74 7.79 -7.53 5.31
C LEU A 74 9.05 -6.66 5.22
N LEU A 75 9.40 -5.97 6.29
CA LEU A 75 10.47 -4.96 6.32
C LEU A 75 11.56 -5.29 7.35
N GLY A 76 11.42 -6.38 8.11
CA GLY A 76 12.38 -6.75 9.15
C GLY A 76 12.46 -5.75 10.32
N LYS A 77 11.38 -4.98 10.53
CA LYS A 77 11.27 -3.96 11.58
C LYS A 77 10.24 -4.34 12.63
#